data_AF-A0A5R9F5Z0-F1
#
_entry.id   AF-A0A5R9F5Z0-F1
#
_cell.length_a   1.000
_cell.length_b   1.000
_cell.length_c   1.000
_cell.angle_alpha   90.00
_cell.angle_beta   90.00
_cell.angle_gamma   90.00
#
_symmetry.space_group_name_H-M   'P 1'
#
loop_
_entity.id
_entity.type
_entity.pdbx_description
1 polymer ?
#
loop_
_entity_poly.entity_id
_entity_poly.type
_entity_poly.pdbx_seq_one_letter_code
_entity_poly.pdbx_strand_id
1 'polypeptide(L)'
;MNRLDRLQILTEMIREYKTSILNDHNKEKVGEEVLEIIQSAGDEELFDKVASAKLKQDYREQAVKHLDEATDYLHKKIEEELA
;
A
#
# COMPACT_ATOMS: atom_id res chain seq x y z
N MET A 1 19.68 0.93 4.92
CA MET A 1 18.46 1.66 4.54
C MET A 1 17.82 2.16 5.81
N ASN A 2 17.63 3.48 5.92
CA ASN A 2 17.05 4.08 7.11
C ASN A 2 15.51 3.85 7.12
N ARG A 3 14.83 4.24 8.21
CA ARG A 3 13.38 4.05 8.35
C ARG A 3 12.58 4.91 7.35
N LEU A 4 13.03 6.14 7.09
CA LEU A 4 12.41 7.05 6.12
C LEU A 4 12.40 6.48 4.69
N ASP A 5 13.53 5.96 4.21
CA ASP A 5 13.68 5.32 2.91
C ASP A 5 12.71 4.14 2.78
N ARG A 6 12.54 3.34 3.84
CA ARG A 6 11.58 2.23 3.88
C ARG A 6 10.14 2.71 3.71
N LEU A 7 9.75 3.76 4.43
CA LEU A 7 8.40 4.32 4.34
C LEU A 7 8.11 4.91 2.94
N GLN A 8 9.11 5.56 2.32
CA GLN A 8 9.00 6.07 0.96
C GLN A 8 8.83 4.94 -0.06
N ILE A 9 9.61 3.87 0.05
CA ILE A 9 9.48 2.70 -0.84
C ILE A 9 8.11 2.04 -0.68
N LEU A 10 7.62 1.86 0.56
CA LEU A 10 6.28 1.35 0.83
C LEU A 10 5.18 2.22 0.19
N THR A 11 5.37 3.53 0.20
CA THR A 11 4.42 4.48 -0.40
C THR A 11 4.36 4.31 -1.92
N GLU A 12 5.51 4.20 -2.58
CA GLU A 12 5.56 4.01 -4.04
C GLU A 12 4.96 2.66 -4.47
N MET A 13 5.21 1.59 -3.73
CA MET A 13 4.61 0.28 -3.99
C MET A 13 3.08 0.29 -3.89
N ILE A 14 2.52 1.01 -2.91
CA ILE A 14 1.07 1.17 -2.78
C ILE A 14 0.48 2.00 -3.94
N ARG A 15 1.20 3.02 -4.41
CA ARG A 15 0.80 3.80 -5.60
C ARG A 15 0.84 2.97 -6.87
N GLU A 16 1.84 2.10 -7.02
CA GLU A 16 1.92 1.15 -8.12
C GLU A 16 0.73 0.19 -8.10
N TYR A 17 0.39 -0.34 -6.93
CA TYR A 17 -0.79 -1.19 -6.78
C TYR A 17 -2.10 -0.47 -7.11
N LYS A 18 -2.24 0.77 -6.64
CA LYS A 18 -3.40 1.60 -7.00
C LYS A 18 -3.49 1.80 -8.52
N THR A 19 -2.35 2.05 -9.16
CA THR A 19 -2.27 2.24 -10.62
C THR A 19 -2.66 0.97 -11.38
N SER A 20 -2.22 -0.20 -10.93
CA SER A 20 -2.56 -1.48 -11.56
C SER A 20 -4.06 -1.80 -11.47
N ILE A 21 -4.72 -1.44 -10.35
CA ILE A 21 -6.19 -1.52 -10.21
C ILE A 21 -6.91 -0.53 -11.14
N LEU A 22 -6.46 0.72 -11.19
CA LEU A 22 -7.07 1.76 -12.03
C LEU A 22 -6.98 1.42 -13.52
N ASN A 23 -5.89 0.78 -13.93
CA ASN A 23 -5.66 0.35 -15.31
C ASN A 23 -6.18 -1.06 -15.62
N ASP A 24 -6.71 -1.77 -14.61
CA ASP A 24 -7.12 -3.18 -14.71
C ASP A 24 -6.04 -4.09 -15.31
N HIS A 25 -4.79 -3.85 -14.94
CA HIS A 25 -3.62 -4.52 -15.52
C HIS A 25 -2.72 -5.07 -14.42
N ASN A 26 -2.48 -6.39 -14.42
CA ASN A 26 -1.62 -7.09 -13.44
C ASN A 26 -1.98 -6.87 -11.95
N LYS A 27 -3.17 -6.33 -11.64
CA LYS A 27 -3.58 -5.98 -10.26
C LYS A 27 -3.46 -7.14 -9.27
N GLU A 28 -3.72 -8.37 -9.71
CA GLU A 28 -3.63 -9.55 -8.84
C GLU A 28 -2.20 -9.83 -8.39
N LYS A 29 -1.27 -9.90 -9.35
CA LYS A 29 0.16 -10.12 -9.12
C LYS A 29 0.78 -8.97 -8.32
N VAL A 30 0.54 -7.73 -8.72
CA VAL A 30 1.06 -6.55 -8.02
C VAL A 30 0.53 -6.52 -6.58
N GLY A 31 -0.75 -6.85 -6.37
CA GLY A 31 -1.34 -6.91 -5.03
C GLY A 31 -0.73 -7.99 -4.14
N GLU A 32 -0.37 -9.15 -4.69
CA GLU A 32 0.37 -10.21 -3.97
C GLU A 32 1.76 -9.74 -3.53
N GLU A 33 2.55 -9.22 -4.47
CA GLU A 33 3.92 -8.76 -4.20
C GLU A 33 3.93 -7.66 -3.13
N VAL A 34 3.01 -6.69 -3.22
CA VAL A 34 2.90 -5.60 -2.25
C VAL A 34 2.51 -6.13 -0.86
N LEU A 35 1.60 -7.11 -0.76
CA LEU A 35 1.23 -7.71 0.51
C LEU A 35 2.37 -8.47 1.17
N GLU A 36 3.14 -9.25 0.41
CA GLU A 36 4.29 -10.00 0.94
C GLU A 36 5.35 -9.05 1.53
N ILE A 37 5.58 -7.91 0.86
CA ILE A 37 6.55 -6.92 1.31
C ILE A 37 6.06 -6.22 2.59
N ILE A 38 4.78 -5.83 2.65
CA ILE A 38 4.21 -5.21 3.85
C ILE A 38 4.18 -6.18 5.03
N GLN A 39 3.82 -7.45 4.79
CA GLN A 39 3.88 -8.49 5.81
C GLN A 39 5.29 -8.64 6.38
N SER A 40 6.30 -8.63 5.51
CA SER A 40 7.72 -8.68 5.90
C SER A 40 8.17 -7.45 6.68
N ALA A 41 7.52 -6.29 6.47
CA ALA A 41 7.79 -5.08 7.22
C ALA A 41 7.22 -5.11 8.66
N GLY A 42 6.29 -6.03 8.95
CA GLY A 42 5.70 -6.20 10.29
C GLY A 42 4.74 -5.09 10.70
N ASP A 43 4.18 -4.37 9.72
CA ASP A 43 3.25 -3.25 9.94
C ASP A 43 1.80 -3.74 9.77
N GLU A 44 1.21 -4.24 10.85
CA GLU A 44 -0.12 -4.87 10.86
C GLU A 44 -1.22 -3.92 10.36
N GLU A 45 -1.16 -2.64 10.75
CA GLU A 45 -2.15 -1.66 10.31
C GLU A 45 -2.05 -1.35 8.81
N LEU A 46 -0.83 -1.29 8.28
CA LEU A 46 -0.60 -1.14 6.84
C LEU A 46 -1.05 -2.40 6.09
N PHE A 47 -0.76 -3.57 6.64
CA PHE A 47 -1.14 -4.86 6.08
C PHE A 47 -2.66 -4.97 5.93
N ASP A 48 -3.42 -4.65 6.98
CA ASP A 48 -4.88 -4.74 6.97
C ASP A 48 -5.53 -3.84 5.90
N LYS A 49 -4.98 -2.63 5.71
CA LYS A 49 -5.46 -1.70 4.69
C LYS A 49 -5.21 -2.25 3.29
N VAL A 50 -4.00 -2.75 3.01
CA VAL A 50 -3.68 -3.30 1.69
C VAL A 50 -4.37 -4.65 1.44
N ALA A 51 -4.55 -5.48 2.46
CA ALA A 51 -5.28 -6.75 2.36
C ALA A 51 -6.76 -6.48 2.05
N SER A 52 -7.33 -5.45 2.68
CA SER A 52 -8.68 -4.98 2.39
C SER A 52 -8.84 -4.47 0.96
N ALA A 53 -7.81 -3.83 0.40
CA ALA A 53 -7.78 -3.44 -1.00
C ALA A 53 -7.73 -4.66 -1.94
N LYS A 54 -6.86 -5.65 -1.66
CA LYS A 54 -6.76 -6.87 -2.48
C LYS A 54 -8.03 -7.68 -2.50
N LEU A 55 -8.68 -7.87 -1.34
CA LEU A 55 -9.96 -8.56 -1.26
C LEU A 55 -11.04 -7.87 -2.12
N LYS A 56 -10.93 -6.55 -2.31
CA LYS A 56 -11.90 -5.73 -3.04
C LYS A 56 -11.39 -5.29 -4.41
N GLN A 57 -10.33 -5.87 -4.95
CA GLN A 57 -9.66 -5.39 -6.16
C GLN A 57 -10.55 -5.35 -7.43
N ASP A 58 -11.65 -6.10 -7.44
CA ASP A 58 -12.67 -6.03 -8.51
C ASP A 58 -13.71 -4.92 -8.30
N TYR A 59 -13.81 -4.38 -7.08
CA TYR A 59 -14.58 -3.19 -6.74
C TYR A 59 -13.66 -1.97 -6.71
N ARG A 60 -13.28 -1.50 -7.90
CA ARG A 60 -12.25 -0.44 -8.12
C ARG A 60 -12.29 0.69 -7.09
N GLU A 61 -13.45 1.32 -6.87
CA GLU A 61 -13.58 2.45 -5.94
C GLU A 61 -13.26 2.07 -4.49
N GLN A 62 -13.70 0.90 -4.04
CA GLN A 62 -13.45 0.44 -2.67
C GLN A 62 -11.98 0.05 -2.47
N ALA A 63 -11.37 -0.60 -3.46
CA ALA A 63 -9.95 -0.94 -3.40
C ALA A 63 -9.07 0.32 -3.37
N VAL A 64 -9.36 1.29 -4.25
CA VAL A 64 -8.65 2.57 -4.28
C VAL A 64 -8.77 3.31 -2.96
N LYS A 65 -9.95 3.34 -2.35
CA LYS A 65 -10.16 3.98 -1.04
C LYS A 65 -9.23 3.40 0.04
N HIS A 66 -9.12 2.07 0.12
CA HIS A 66 -8.22 1.44 1.10
C HIS A 66 -6.74 1.71 0.83
N LEU A 67 -6.34 1.82 -0.44
CA LEU A 67 -4.96 2.20 -0.80
C LEU A 67 -4.65 3.68 -0.50
N ASP A 68 -5.65 4.55 -0.60
CA ASP A 68 -5.54 5.95 -0.18
C ASP A 68 -5.39 6.04 1.35
N GLU A 69 -6.19 5.30 2.11
CA GLU A 69 -6.04 5.18 3.57
C GLU A 69 -4.65 4.65 3.96
N ALA A 70 -4.10 3.71 3.19
CA ALA A 70 -2.75 3.16 3.41
C ALA A 70 -1.65 4.18 3.08
N THR A 71 -1.85 4.99 2.05
CA THR A 71 -0.93 6.07 1.66
C THR A 71 -0.91 7.17 2.71
N ASP A 72 -2.07 7.61 3.20
CA ASP A 72 -2.20 8.61 4.25
C ASP A 72 -1.53 8.16 5.55
N TYR A 73 -1.65 6.88 5.89
CA TYR A 73 -0.96 6.28 7.04
C TYR A 73 0.56 6.38 6.93
N LEU A 74 1.12 6.06 5.76
CA LEU A 74 2.55 6.16 5.52
C LEU A 74 3.04 7.62 5.54
N HIS A 75 2.28 8.54 4.96
CA HIS A 75 2.62 9.97 5.01
C HIS A 75 2.69 10.49 6.45
N LYS A 76 1.75 10.11 7.33
CA LYS A 76 1.82 10.46 8.76
C LYS A 76 3.09 9.93 9.43
N LYS A 77 3.44 8.66 9.18
CA LYS A 77 4.70 8.09 9.70
C LYS A 77 5.95 8.80 9.18
N ILE A 78 5.93 9.25 7.92
CA ILE A 78 7.04 10.03 7.33
C ILE A 78 7.15 11.39 8.02
N GLU A 79 6.03 12.07 8.27
CA GLU A 79 6.02 13.35 9.00
C GLU A 79 6.56 13.19 10.43
N GLU A 80 6.19 12.11 11.12
CA GLU A 80 6.71 11.77 12.46
C GLU A 80 8.22 11.51 12.47
N GLU A 81 8.79 10.94 11.40
CA GLU A 81 10.24 10.69 11.28
C GLU A 81 11.05 11.93 10.89
N LEU A 82 10.40 12.97 10.36
CA LEU A 82 11.03 14.22 9.96
C LEU A 82 10.95 15.32 11.04
N ALA A 83 10.15 15.11 12.08
CA ALA A 83 9.95 16.01 13.22
C ALA A 83 11.06 15.87 14.28
#